data_AF-A0A4Q6IHJ8-F1
#
_entry.id   AF-A0A4Q6IHJ8-F1
#
_cell.length_a   1.000
_cell.length_b   1.000
_cell.length_c   1.000
_cell.angle_alpha   90.00
_cell.angle_beta   90.00
_cell.angle_gamma   90.00
#
_symmetry.space_group_name_H-M   'P 1'
#
loop_
_entity.id
_entity.type
_entity.pdbx_description
1 polymer ?
#
loop_
_entity_poly.entity_id
_entity_poly.type
_entity_poly.pdbx_seq_one_letter_code
_entity_poly.pdbx_strand_id
1 'polypeptide(L)'
;MIRNWAGPRPIALPLFLILQFALLDAGSLSATVALAATAAAGSALTVCSLIAARCAPAVPPTRVRTAIRDRARRTAFLPQRDPDAKGRTRPRAPGHALPTAVA
;
A
#
# COMPACT_ATOMS: atom_id res chain seq x y z
N MET A 1 1.39 -5.87 10.14
CA MET A 1 0.62 -6.45 9.02
C MET A 1 1.39 -6.20 7.74
N ILE A 2 2.07 -7.24 7.25
CA ILE A 2 2.73 -7.22 5.95
C ILE A 2 1.60 -7.31 4.93
N ARG A 3 1.34 -6.21 4.23
CA ARG A 3 0.32 -6.18 3.20
C ARG A 3 0.88 -7.03 2.06
N ASN A 4 0.33 -8.22 1.85
CA ASN A 4 0.76 -9.08 0.75
C ASN A 4 0.22 -8.48 -0.54
N TRP A 5 1.05 -7.72 -1.26
CA TRP A 5 0.76 -7.22 -2.60
C TRP A 5 0.82 -8.36 -3.63
N ALA A 6 0.15 -9.49 -3.36
CA ALA A 6 -0.07 -10.52 -4.36
C ALA A 6 -1.22 -10.04 -5.28
N GLY A 7 -0.97 -8.96 -6.02
CA GLY A 7 -1.78 -8.61 -7.20
C GLY A 7 -1.46 -9.54 -8.37
N PRO A 8 -2.24 -9.51 -9.46
CA PRO A 8 -2.27 -10.47 -10.58
C PRO A 8 -1.02 -10.41 -11.48
N ARG A 9 0.17 -10.46 -10.88
CA ARG A 9 1.48 -10.43 -11.52
C ARG A 9 1.75 -11.61 -12.46
N PRO A 10 1.27 -12.85 -12.24
CA PRO A 10 1.65 -13.94 -13.13
C PRO A 10 0.92 -13.89 -14.48
N ILE A 11 -0.23 -13.21 -14.56
CA ILE A 11 -1.08 -13.18 -15.78
C ILE A 11 -0.79 -11.93 -16.62
N ALA A 12 -0.41 -10.81 -16.01
CA ALA A 12 -0.19 -9.56 -16.74
C ALA A 12 0.95 -9.66 -17.78
N LEU A 13 2.02 -10.38 -17.46
CA LEU A 13 3.20 -10.53 -18.32
C LEU A 13 2.94 -11.39 -19.57
N PRO A 14 2.34 -12.59 -19.49
CA PRO A 14 2.00 -13.36 -20.70
C PRO A 14 0.95 -12.65 -21.55
N LEU A 15 -0.03 -11.98 -20.95
CA LEU A 15 -1.08 -11.26 -21.68
C LEU A 15 -0.53 -10.07 -22.47
N PHE A 16 0.46 -9.37 -21.89
CA PHE A 16 1.22 -8.31 -22.59
C PHE A 16 2.02 -8.87 -23.78
N LEU A 17 2.69 -10.02 -23.62
CA LEU A 17 3.44 -10.66 -24.71
C LEU A 17 2.53 -11.15 -25.85
N ILE A 18 1.37 -11.73 -25.53
CA ILE A 18 0.37 -12.15 -26.52
C ILE A 18 -0.14 -10.94 -27.30
N LEU A 19 -0.44 -9.83 -26.62
CA LEU A 19 -0.87 -8.60 -27.26
C LEU A 19 0.20 -8.05 -28.22
N GLN A 20 1.46 -8.02 -27.81
CA GLN A 20 2.59 -7.62 -28.66
C GLN A 20 2.67 -8.48 -29.92
N PHE A 21 2.56 -9.81 -29.79
CA PHE A 21 2.64 -10.74 -30.91
C PHE A 21 1.48 -10.56 -31.90
N ALA A 22 0.25 -10.41 -31.38
CA ALA A 22 -0.94 -10.20 -32.20
C ALA A 22 -0.90 -8.87 -32.99
N LEU A 23 -0.38 -7.80 -32.40
CA LEU A 23 -0.23 -6.50 -33.07
C LEU A 23 0.90 -6.49 -34.11
N LEU A 24 1.96 -7.27 -33.88
CA LEU A 24 3.03 -7.46 -34.85
C LEU A 24 2.51 -8.18 -36.10
N ASP A 25 1.69 -9.22 -35.92
CA ASP A 25 1.05 -9.99 -37.00
C ASP A 25 0.02 -9.15 -37.77
N ALA A 26 -0.67 -8.23 -37.09
CA ALA A 26 -1.64 -7.32 -37.71
C ALA A 26 -1.02 -6.19 -38.58
N GLY A 27 0.31 -6.07 -38.65
CA GLY A 27 1.01 -5.17 -39.59
C GLY A 27 0.82 -3.66 -39.36
N SER A 28 0.25 -3.25 -38.22
CA SER A 28 -0.07 -1.84 -37.95
C SER A 28 1.09 -1.09 -37.27
N LEU A 29 1.94 -0.43 -38.07
CA LEU A 29 3.09 0.35 -37.61
C LEU A 29 2.73 1.42 -36.55
N SER A 30 1.58 2.09 -36.70
CA SER A 30 1.15 3.10 -35.71
C SER A 30 0.79 2.48 -34.35
N ALA A 31 0.12 1.32 -34.35
CA ALA A 31 -0.27 0.65 -33.11
C ALA A 31 0.95 0.01 -32.41
N THR A 32 1.90 -0.53 -33.17
CA THR A 32 3.16 -1.06 -32.63
C THR A 32 4.01 0.06 -32.00
N VAL A 33 4.08 1.24 -32.61
CA VAL A 33 4.80 2.41 -32.02
C VAL A 33 4.10 2.94 -30.76
N ALA A 34 2.79 3.11 -30.79
CA ALA A 34 2.03 3.58 -29.61
C ALA A 34 2.14 2.59 -28.44
N LEU A 35 2.12 1.29 -28.72
CA LEU A 35 2.29 0.26 -27.72
C LEU A 35 3.72 0.19 -27.19
N ALA A 36 4.73 0.30 -28.06
CA ALA A 36 6.14 0.38 -27.65
C ALA A 36 6.40 1.58 -26.74
N ALA A 37 5.83 2.75 -27.06
CA ALA A 37 5.93 3.94 -26.20
C ALA A 37 5.27 3.71 -24.83
N THR A 38 4.11 3.07 -24.79
CA THR A 38 3.40 2.74 -23.55
C THR A 38 4.18 1.72 -22.71
N ALA A 39 4.79 0.73 -23.35
CA ALA A 39 5.65 -0.26 -22.69
C ALA A 39 6.93 0.38 -22.12
N ALA A 40 7.56 1.29 -22.87
CA ALA A 40 8.72 2.04 -22.42
C ALA A 40 8.36 2.92 -21.20
N ALA A 41 7.28 3.68 -21.28
CA ALA A 41 6.80 4.49 -20.16
C ALA A 41 6.44 3.63 -18.93
N GLY A 42 5.73 2.52 -19.15
CA GLY A 42 5.38 1.57 -18.10
C GLY A 42 6.61 0.98 -17.41
N SER A 43 7.61 0.53 -18.18
CA SER A 43 8.85 -0.01 -17.63
C SER A 43 9.63 1.04 -16.82
N ALA A 44 9.76 2.26 -17.34
CA ALA A 44 10.39 3.37 -16.62
C ALA A 44 9.69 3.67 -15.28
N LEU A 45 8.35 3.72 -15.27
CA LEU A 45 7.57 3.93 -14.05
C LEU A 45 7.74 2.77 -13.06
N THR A 46 7.76 1.53 -13.53
CA THR A 46 7.98 0.37 -12.65
C THR A 46 9.36 0.41 -12.01
N VAL A 47 10.41 0.70 -12.77
CA VAL A 47 11.78 0.84 -12.24
C VAL A 47 11.84 1.98 -11.21
N CYS A 48 11.26 3.14 -11.53
CA CYS A 48 11.21 4.27 -10.61
C CYS A 48 10.47 3.91 -9.30
N SER A 49 9.33 3.22 -9.40
CA SER A 49 8.57 2.77 -8.23
C SER A 49 9.32 1.75 -7.38
N LEU A 50 10.08 0.85 -8.01
CA LEU A 50 10.92 -0.14 -7.32
C LEU A 50 12.06 0.55 -6.59
N ILE A 51 12.76 1.48 -7.24
CA ILE A 51 13.82 2.27 -6.61
C ILE A 51 13.24 3.04 -5.42
N ALA A 52 12.14 3.76 -5.62
CA ALA A 52 11.47 4.50 -4.55
C ALA A 52 11.06 3.59 -3.37
N ALA A 53 10.55 2.39 -3.65
CA ALA A 53 10.18 1.42 -2.62
C ALA A 53 11.39 0.85 -1.87
N ARG A 54 12.54 0.68 -2.54
CA ARG A 54 13.79 0.22 -1.90
C ARG A 54 14.49 1.32 -1.10
N CYS A 55 14.37 2.57 -1.55
CA CYS A 55 14.88 3.73 -0.83
C CYS A 55 13.99 4.15 0.35
N ALA A 56 12.74 3.67 0.42
CA ALA A 56 11.84 3.93 1.53
C ALA A 56 12.45 3.35 2.84
N PRO A 57 12.73 4.18 3.86
CA PRO A 57 13.31 3.70 5.10
C PRO A 57 12.41 2.68 5.76
N ALA A 58 12.96 1.55 6.20
CA ALA A 58 12.24 0.59 7.04
C ALA A 58 11.99 1.21 8.42
N VAL A 59 10.83 1.83 8.60
CA VAL A 59 10.45 2.48 9.87
C VAL A 59 9.70 1.46 10.72
N PRO A 60 10.18 1.13 11.94
CA PRO A 60 9.42 0.26 12.83
C PRO A 60 8.09 0.93 13.18
N PRO A 61 6.99 0.16 13.30
CA PRO A 61 5.65 0.73 13.50
C PRO A 61 5.56 1.58 14.79
N THR A 62 6.43 1.30 15.76
CA THR A 62 6.58 2.10 16.98
C THR A 62 7.11 3.51 16.70
N ARG A 63 7.99 3.69 15.71
CA ARG A 63 8.58 5.00 15.35
C ARG A 63 7.55 5.93 14.70
N VAL A 64 6.56 5.39 13.99
CA VAL A 64 5.42 6.18 13.49
C VAL A 64 4.59 6.71 14.67
N ARG A 65 4.29 5.85 15.65
CA ARG A 65 3.55 6.24 16.86
C ARG A 65 4.31 7.27 17.69
N THR A 66 5.62 7.13 17.84
CA THR A 66 6.43 8.12 18.57
C THR A 66 6.55 9.42 17.81
N ALA A 67 6.73 9.39 16.48
CA ALA A 67 6.78 10.59 15.66
C ALA A 67 5.45 11.37 15.68
N ILE A 68 4.31 10.67 15.67
CA ILE A 68 2.99 11.31 15.83
C ILE A 68 2.84 11.93 17.22
N ARG A 69 3.22 11.20 18.29
CA ARG A 69 3.21 11.73 19.65
C ARG A 69 4.12 12.94 19.82
N ASP A 70 5.29 12.90 19.22
CA ASP A 70 6.29 13.94 19.28
C ASP A 70 5.83 15.18 18.49
N ARG A 71 5.27 14.99 17.30
CA ARG A 71 4.60 16.06 16.54
C ARG A 71 3.44 16.68 17.34
N ALA A 72 2.61 15.87 17.98
CA ALA A 72 1.52 16.35 18.84
C ALA A 72 2.01 17.14 20.06
N ARG A 73 3.18 16.80 20.62
CA ARG A 73 3.81 17.60 21.69
C ARG A 73 4.37 18.93 21.18
N ARG A 74 4.87 18.96 19.95
CA ARG A 74 5.47 20.16 19.33
C ARG A 74 4.45 21.11 18.74
N THR A 75 3.29 20.62 18.32
CA THR A 75 2.18 21.47 17.86
C THR A 75 1.29 21.81 19.05
N ALA A 76 1.07 23.10 19.32
CA ALA A 76 0.23 23.60 20.40
C ALA A 76 -1.29 23.36 20.18
N PHE A 77 -1.67 22.25 19.53
CA PHE A 77 -3.06 21.82 19.45
C PHE A 77 -3.42 21.13 20.76
N LEU A 78 -4.58 21.47 21.33
CA LEU A 78 -5.20 20.65 22.34
C LEU A 78 -5.25 19.20 21.82
N PRO A 79 -4.64 18.22 22.51
CA PRO A 79 -4.68 16.84 22.05
C PRO A 79 -6.15 16.46 21.87
N GLN A 80 -6.56 16.17 20.63
CA GLN A 80 -7.89 15.67 20.34
C GLN A 80 -8.10 14.44 21.23
N ARG A 81 -9.15 14.52 22.05
CA ARG A 81 -9.50 13.47 22.99
C ARG A 81 -9.92 12.27 22.14
N ASP A 82 -9.10 11.24 22.13
CA ASP A 82 -9.39 9.99 21.44
C ASP A 82 -10.77 9.49 21.93
N PRO A 83 -11.79 9.44 21.06
CA PRO A 83 -13.13 9.03 21.47
C PRO A 83 -13.15 7.57 21.96
N ASP A 84 -12.18 6.77 21.52
CA ASP A 84 -11.99 5.38 21.93
C ASP A 84 -11.02 5.24 23.11
N ALA A 85 -10.36 6.33 23.54
CA ALA A 85 -9.50 6.27 24.72
C ALA A 85 -10.35 5.90 25.93
N LYS A 86 -9.85 4.95 26.71
CA LYS A 86 -10.47 4.53 27.96
C LYS A 86 -10.70 5.79 28.81
N GLY A 87 -11.97 6.20 28.90
CA GLY A 87 -12.38 7.29 29.78
C GLY A 87 -12.05 6.96 31.24
N ARG A 88 -12.49 7.79 32.19
CA ARG A 88 -12.49 7.34 33.59
C ARG A 88 -13.21 6.00 33.65
N THR A 89 -12.55 5.01 34.25
CA THR A 89 -13.14 3.70 34.48
C THR A 89 -14.36 3.92 35.37
N ARG A 90 -15.53 4.08 34.75
CA ARG A 90 -16.78 3.86 35.45
C ARG A 90 -16.84 2.35 35.72
N PRO A 91 -17.27 1.93 36.91
CA PRO A 91 -17.57 0.52 37.14
C PRO A 91 -18.49 0.07 36.01
N ARG A 92 -17.98 -0.80 35.13
CA ARG A 92 -18.84 -1.46 34.15
C ARG A 92 -19.66 -2.45 34.98
N ALA A 93 -20.98 -2.39 34.88
CA ALA A 93 -21.81 -3.47 35.39
C ALA A 93 -21.20 -4.80 34.91
N PRO A 94 -21.12 -5.83 35.76
CA PRO A 94 -20.54 -7.10 35.35
C PRO A 94 -21.20 -7.55 34.04
N GLY A 95 -20.41 -7.56 32.96
CA GLY A 95 -20.84 -7.95 31.63
C GLY A 95 -20.44 -9.41 31.40
N HIS A 96 -21.24 -10.13 30.61
CA HIS A 96 -20.92 -11.51 30.25
C HIS A 96 -19.55 -11.60 29.56
N ALA A 97 -18.77 -12.59 29.97
CA ALA A 97 -17.46 -12.88 29.39
C ALA A 97 -17.62 -13.13 27.89
N LEU A 98 -16.95 -12.32 27.07
CA LEU A 98 -16.90 -12.55 25.64
C LEU A 98 -15.98 -13.76 25.37
N PRO A 99 -16.41 -14.74 24.57
CA PRO A 99 -15.55 -15.85 24.17
C PRO A 99 -14.40 -15.27 23.35
N THR A 100 -13.24 -15.13 23.98
CA THR A 100 -12.02 -14.71 23.31
C THR A 100 -11.51 -15.91 22.53
N ALA A 101 -11.21 -15.71 21.24
CA ALA A 101 -10.94 -16.75 20.26
C ALA A 101 -10.06 -17.89 20.79
N VAL A 102 -10.52 -19.12 20.56
CA VAL A 102 -9.78 -20.38 20.81
C VAL A 102 -8.50 -20.37 19.98
N ALA A 103 -7.43 -20.88 20.61
CA ALA A 103 -6.08 -21.02 20.08
C ALA A 103 -5.98 -21.85 18.80
#